data_AF-A0A9D6NJP1-F1
#
_entry.id   AF-A0A9D6NJP1-F1
#
_cell.length_a   1.000
_cell.length_b   1.000
_cell.length_c   1.000
_cell.angle_alpha   90.00
_cell.angle_beta   90.00
_cell.angle_gamma   90.00
#
_symmetry.space_group_name_H-M   'P 1'
#
loop_
_entity.id
_entity.type
_entity.pdbx_description
1 polymer ?
#
loop_
_entity_poly.entity_id
_entity_poly.type
_entity_poly.pdbx_seq_one_letter_code
_entity_poly.pdbx_strand_id
1 'polypeptide(L)'
;MKDETIAKTQSWTKRRNKTRMLVLLLAVLLLVVIAARVWWGSDQSVTIDEMGDEGQPKAAEVNVVALDQAAQQNIGLKLEAAQMKTIVQTIQTTGSVGPNETRVGHIRPLARGRIEKVYVRLGDRVRAGQPLL
;
A
#
# COMPACT_ATOMS: atom_id res chain seq x y z
N MET A 1 58.27 -33.26 4.38
CA MET A 1 57.05 -33.79 3.75
C MET A 1 55.94 -32.77 4.03
N LYS A 2 56.06 -31.54 3.55
CA LYS A 2 56.13 -31.06 2.15
C LYS A 2 54.80 -31.25 1.41
N ASP A 3 53.90 -30.30 1.66
CA ASP A 3 53.40 -29.37 0.65
C ASP A 3 52.58 -29.91 -0.54
N GLU A 4 51.95 -31.08 -0.43
CA GLU A 4 51.19 -31.64 -1.56
C GLU A 4 49.66 -31.44 -1.50
N THR A 5 49.11 -31.00 -0.37
CA THR A 5 47.64 -30.96 -0.20
C THR A 5 46.98 -29.61 -0.41
N ILE A 6 47.75 -28.52 -0.52
CA ILE A 6 47.20 -27.16 -0.66
C ILE A 6 47.01 -26.75 -2.13
N ALA A 7 47.63 -27.45 -3.09
CA ALA A 7 47.64 -27.03 -4.50
C ALA A 7 46.39 -27.44 -5.32
N LYS A 8 45.46 -28.24 -4.79
CA LYS A 8 44.39 -28.85 -5.61
C LYS A 8 43.02 -28.17 -5.55
N THR A 9 42.83 -27.13 -4.73
CA THR A 9 41.52 -26.46 -4.59
C THR A 9 41.36 -25.19 -5.44
N GLN A 10 42.41 -24.75 -6.16
CA GLN A 10 42.42 -23.43 -6.80
C GLN A 10 41.96 -23.36 -8.26
N SER A 11 41.59 -24.45 -8.93
CA SER A 11 41.32 -24.40 -10.39
C SER A 11 39.85 -24.38 -10.81
N TRP A 12 38.88 -24.55 -9.90
CA TRP A 12 37.48 -24.73 -10.33
C TRP A 12 36.56 -23.50 -10.16
N THR A 13 36.94 -22.52 -9.33
CA THR A 13 36.05 -21.37 -9.04
C THR A 13 36.24 -20.18 -9.98
N LYS A 14 37.22 -20.20 -10.90
CA LYS A 14 37.60 -19.03 -11.69
C LYS A 14 36.86 -18.85 -13.02
N ARG A 15 35.94 -19.76 -13.41
CA ARG A 15 35.14 -19.65 -14.65
C ARG A 15 33.67 -19.26 -14.42
N ARG A 16 33.09 -19.61 -13.27
CA ARG A 16 31.65 -19.46 -13.00
C ARG A 16 31.27 -18.08 -12.45
N ASN A 17 32.21 -17.42 -11.79
CA ASN A 17 32.12 -16.02 -11.37
C ASN A 17 32.48 -15.04 -12.49
N LYS A 18 33.31 -15.46 -13.47
CA LYS A 18 33.60 -14.63 -14.66
C LYS A 18 32.37 -14.36 -15.51
N THR A 19 31.52 -15.35 -15.77
CA THR A 19 30.27 -15.13 -16.53
C THR A 19 29.28 -14.26 -15.76
N ARG A 20 29.14 -14.44 -14.45
CA ARG A 20 28.29 -13.58 -13.61
C ARG A 20 28.83 -12.14 -13.50
N MET A 21 30.15 -11.98 -13.38
CA MET A 21 30.79 -10.66 -13.34
C MET A 21 30.75 -9.96 -14.71
N LEU A 22 30.84 -10.72 -15.81
CA LEU A 22 30.75 -10.20 -17.17
C LEU A 22 29.31 -9.80 -17.52
N VAL A 23 28.30 -10.54 -17.05
CA VAL A 23 26.88 -10.16 -17.17
C VAL A 23 26.55 -8.91 -16.35
N LEU A 24 27.08 -8.80 -15.12
CA LEU A 24 26.89 -7.59 -14.29
C LEU A 24 27.61 -6.38 -14.89
N LEU A 25 28.82 -6.55 -15.43
CA LEU A 25 29.52 -5.47 -16.15
C LEU A 25 28.77 -5.04 -17.40
N LEU A 26 28.21 -5.98 -18.17
CA LEU A 26 27.38 -5.66 -19.34
C LEU A 26 26.10 -4.92 -18.95
N ALA A 27 25.42 -5.33 -17.88
CA ALA A 27 24.20 -4.67 -17.40
C ALA A 27 24.48 -3.24 -16.89
N VAL A 28 25.60 -3.03 -16.20
CA VAL A 28 26.05 -1.70 -15.76
C VAL A 28 26.44 -0.83 -16.96
N LEU A 29 27.15 -1.40 -17.94
CA LEU A 29 27.49 -0.69 -19.19
C LEU A 29 26.22 -0.28 -19.96
N LEU A 30 25.21 -1.15 -20.01
CA LEU A 30 23.93 -0.88 -20.66
C LEU A 30 23.16 0.24 -19.95
N LEU A 31 23.17 0.25 -18.61
CA LEU A 31 22.60 1.35 -17.81
C LEU A 31 23.33 2.68 -18.01
N VAL A 32 24.66 2.66 -18.11
CA VAL A 32 25.46 3.88 -18.38
C VAL A 32 25.20 4.41 -19.80
N VAL A 33 25.03 3.55 -20.81
CA VAL A 33 24.69 3.98 -22.18
C VAL A 33 23.28 4.58 -22.25
N ILE A 34 22.32 4.03 -21.50
CA ILE A 34 20.96 4.59 -21.42
C ILE A 34 20.97 5.95 -20.70
N ALA A 35 21.70 6.08 -19.58
CA ALA A 35 21.86 7.35 -18.89
C ALA A 35 22.57 8.40 -19.76
N ALA A 36 23.61 8.00 -20.51
CA ALA A 36 24.30 8.86 -21.46
C ALA A 36 23.40 9.29 -22.63
N ARG A 37 22.52 8.41 -23.13
CA ARG A 37 21.52 8.76 -24.17
C ARG A 37 20.51 9.81 -23.69
N VAL A 38 20.11 9.73 -22.42
CA VAL A 38 19.19 10.70 -21.80
C VAL A 38 19.88 12.04 -21.55
N TRP A 39 21.20 12.04 -21.27
CA TRP A 39 21.98 13.26 -21.09
C TRP A 39 22.52 13.88 -22.39
N TRP A 40 22.68 13.11 -23.46
CA TRP A 40 23.13 13.62 -24.77
C TRP A 40 21.97 13.96 -25.72
N GLY A 41 20.74 13.62 -25.36
CA GLY A 41 19.53 13.83 -26.18
C GLY A 41 18.85 15.18 -26.00
N SER A 42 19.41 16.11 -25.22
CA SER A 42 18.80 17.42 -24.93
C SER A 42 19.62 18.58 -25.47
N ASP A 43 19.98 18.54 -26.76
CA ASP A 43 20.35 19.76 -27.47
C ASP A 43 20.04 19.61 -28.97
N GLN A 44 18.75 19.63 -29.30
CA GLN A 44 18.31 20.04 -30.63
C GLN A 44 17.95 21.52 -30.52
N SER A 45 18.97 22.37 -30.50
CA SER A 45 18.81 23.81 -30.65
C SER A 45 18.23 24.07 -32.03
N VAL A 46 16.91 24.28 -32.08
CA VAL A 46 16.23 24.84 -33.24
C VAL A 46 16.79 26.24 -33.45
N THR A 47 17.52 26.45 -34.54
CA THR A 47 17.87 27.78 -35.03
C THR A 47 16.56 28.48 -35.39
N ILE A 48 16.21 29.50 -34.61
CA ILE A 48 15.14 30.43 -34.95
C ILE A 48 15.80 31.51 -35.80
N ASP A 49 15.60 31.44 -37.11
CA ASP A 49 15.80 32.57 -37.99
C ASP A 49 14.76 33.64 -37.61
N GLU A 50 15.24 34.82 -37.22
CA GLU A 50 14.42 36.02 -37.14
C GLU A 50 13.92 36.38 -38.54
N MET A 51 12.65 36.11 -38.80
CA MET A 51 11.83 36.92 -39.70
C MET A 51 10.42 36.98 -39.13
N GLY A 52 9.94 38.19 -38.89
CA GLY A 52 8.62 38.45 -38.32
C GLY A 52 7.52 37.85 -39.19
N ASP A 53 6.58 37.18 -38.53
CA ASP A 53 5.24 36.97 -39.06
C ASP A 53 4.26 37.32 -37.95
N GLU A 54 3.42 38.28 -38.26
CA GLU A 54 2.37 38.79 -37.39
C GLU A 54 1.30 37.72 -37.20
N GLY A 55 0.94 37.45 -35.94
CA GLY A 55 -0.38 36.99 -35.55
C GLY A 55 -0.96 35.77 -36.28
N GLN A 56 -0.61 34.57 -35.84
CA GLN A 56 -1.48 33.40 -35.99
C GLN A 56 -1.81 32.81 -34.61
N PRO A 57 -3.06 32.93 -34.12
CA PRO A 57 -3.48 32.19 -32.95
C PRO A 57 -3.46 30.71 -33.33
N LYS A 58 -2.49 29.98 -32.80
CA LYS A 58 -2.46 28.52 -32.82
C LYS A 58 -3.82 28.05 -32.33
N ALA A 59 -4.58 27.39 -33.22
CA ALA A 59 -5.96 27.01 -32.97
C ALA A 59 -6.09 26.43 -31.56
N ALA A 60 -6.84 27.12 -30.69
CA ALA A 60 -7.04 26.70 -29.33
C ALA A 60 -7.61 25.29 -29.36
N GLU A 61 -6.85 24.32 -28.84
CA GLU A 61 -7.36 22.98 -28.61
C GLU A 61 -8.61 23.13 -27.76
N VAL A 62 -9.75 22.66 -28.26
CA VAL A 62 -11.10 22.99 -27.78
C VAL A 62 -11.34 22.60 -26.30
N ASN A 63 -10.38 21.93 -25.65
CA ASN A 63 -10.42 21.50 -24.26
C ASN A 63 -9.24 22.00 -23.40
N VAL A 64 -8.43 22.94 -23.89
CA VAL A 64 -7.26 23.47 -23.16
C VAL A 64 -7.47 24.94 -22.83
N VAL A 65 -7.48 25.25 -21.54
CA VAL A 65 -7.49 26.63 -21.04
C VAL A 65 -6.05 27.02 -20.69
N ALA A 66 -5.51 28.02 -21.38
CA ALA A 66 -4.21 28.59 -21.07
C ALA A 66 -4.35 29.64 -19.95
N LEU A 67 -3.53 29.51 -18.90
CA LEU A 67 -3.34 30.55 -17.90
C LEU A 67 -1.92 31.09 -17.97
N ASP A 68 -1.79 32.41 -17.86
CA ASP A 68 -0.49 33.04 -17.74
C ASP A 68 0.19 32.67 -16.41
N GLN A 69 1.52 32.77 -16.37
CA GLN A 69 2.31 32.33 -15.21
C GLN A 69 2.09 33.24 -13.98
N ALA A 70 1.83 34.53 -14.17
CA ALA A 70 1.56 35.47 -13.09
C ALA A 70 0.20 35.16 -12.42
N ALA A 71 -0.81 34.80 -13.21
CA ALA A 71 -2.11 34.34 -12.76
C ALA A 71 -1.98 33.02 -12.00
N GLN A 72 -1.19 32.05 -12.49
CA GLN A 72 -0.92 30.80 -11.78
C GLN A 72 -0.24 31.04 -10.42
N GLN A 73 0.70 31.98 -10.34
CA GLN A 73 1.39 32.35 -9.11
C GLN A 73 0.47 33.10 -8.14
N ASN A 74 -0.32 34.06 -8.63
CA ASN A 74 -1.22 34.87 -7.81
C ASN A 74 -2.31 34.03 -7.12
N ILE A 75 -2.81 32.98 -7.79
CA ILE A 75 -3.79 32.07 -7.20
C ILE A 75 -3.16 30.95 -6.35
N GLY A 76 -1.83 30.85 -6.36
CA GLY A 76 -1.09 29.81 -5.64
C GLY A 76 -1.41 28.40 -6.14
N LEU A 77 -1.46 28.20 -7.46
CA LEU A 77 -1.80 26.90 -8.06
C LEU A 77 -0.83 25.81 -7.59
N LYS A 78 -1.37 24.73 -7.01
CA LYS A 78 -0.61 23.55 -6.58
C LYS A 78 -1.01 22.34 -7.40
N LEU A 79 -0.01 21.58 -7.82
CA LEU A 79 -0.17 20.36 -8.60
C LEU A 79 0.27 19.18 -7.72
N GLU A 80 -0.54 18.13 -7.71
CA GLU A 80 -0.18 16.85 -7.13
C GLU A 80 -0.49 15.74 -8.14
N ALA A 81 0.42 14.76 -8.27
CA ALA A 81 0.21 13.66 -9.19
C ALA A 81 -0.94 12.76 -8.71
N ALA A 82 -1.80 12.33 -9.65
CA ALA A 82 -2.85 11.37 -9.33
C ALA A 82 -2.25 10.05 -8.85
N GLN A 83 -2.74 9.54 -7.71
CA GLN A 83 -2.28 8.29 -7.10
C GLN A 83 -3.45 7.38 -6.76
N MET A 84 -3.29 6.09 -7.06
CA MET A 84 -4.23 5.06 -6.60
C MET A 84 -3.94 4.75 -5.13
N LYS A 85 -4.93 4.98 -4.26
CA LYS A 85 -4.84 4.66 -2.83
C LYS A 85 -6.11 3.99 -2.33
N THR A 86 -5.97 3.08 -1.37
CA THR A 86 -7.12 2.51 -0.67
C THR A 86 -7.74 3.56 0.24
N ILE A 87 -9.04 3.82 0.06
CA ILE A 87 -9.80 4.71 0.94
C ILE A 87 -10.44 3.84 2.03
N VAL A 88 -10.02 4.04 3.27
CA VAL A 88 -10.62 3.38 4.43
C VAL A 88 -11.72 4.29 4.97
N GLN A 89 -12.98 3.85 4.87
CA GLN A 89 -14.10 4.53 5.51
C GLN A 89 -14.25 4.04 6.94
N THR A 90 -14.30 4.98 7.89
CA THR A 90 -14.62 4.67 9.29
C THR A 90 -16.12 4.88 9.50
N ILE A 91 -16.81 3.83 9.92
CA ILE A 91 -18.23 3.89 10.29
C ILE A 91 -18.33 3.80 11.82
N GLN A 92 -19.02 4.75 12.42
CA GLN A 92 -19.34 4.75 13.85
C GLN A 92 -20.79 4.32 14.02
N THR A 93 -21.04 3.31 14.86
CA THR A 93 -22.37 2.76 15.12
C THR A 93 -22.53 2.42 16.59
N THR A 94 -23.77 2.27 17.03
CA THR A 94 -24.11 1.84 18.40
C THR A 94 -24.47 0.35 18.41
N GLY A 95 -24.32 -0.27 19.58
CA GLY A 95 -24.70 -1.65 19.81
C GLY A 95 -25.28 -1.82 21.21
N SER A 96 -26.03 -2.90 21.43
CA SER A 96 -26.57 -3.26 22.74
C SER A 96 -25.86 -4.51 23.27
N VAL A 97 -25.69 -4.59 24.59
CA VAL A 97 -25.12 -5.76 25.27
C VAL A 97 -26.26 -6.61 25.80
N GLY A 98 -26.46 -7.77 25.18
CA GLY A 98 -27.42 -8.78 25.62
C GLY A 98 -26.78 -9.92 26.42
N PRO A 99 -27.59 -10.80 27.03
CA PRO A 99 -27.08 -12.04 27.61
C PRO A 99 -26.50 -12.95 26.51
N ASN A 100 -25.53 -13.78 26.89
CA ASN A 100 -25.07 -14.83 25.99
C ASN A 100 -26.16 -15.92 25.90
N GLU A 101 -26.89 -15.95 24.79
CA GLU A 101 -28.02 -16.86 24.56
C GLU A 101 -27.65 -18.34 24.71
N THR A 102 -26.41 -18.72 24.39
CA THR A 102 -25.92 -20.10 24.58
C THR A 102 -25.78 -20.50 26.05
N ARG A 103 -25.83 -19.52 26.96
CA ARG A 103 -25.71 -19.69 28.42
C ARG A 103 -27.00 -19.30 29.16
N VAL A 104 -28.11 -19.12 28.45
CA VAL A 104 -29.43 -18.86 29.05
C VAL A 104 -30.18 -20.18 29.21
N GLY A 105 -30.51 -20.52 30.46
CA GLY A 105 -31.34 -21.70 30.79
C GLY A 105 -32.71 -21.28 31.30
N HIS A 106 -33.77 -21.78 30.68
CA HIS A 106 -35.15 -21.62 31.17
C HIS A 106 -35.53 -22.84 32.01
N ILE A 107 -35.75 -22.64 33.31
CA ILE A 107 -36.06 -23.71 34.26
C ILE A 107 -37.58 -23.83 34.42
N ARG A 108 -38.09 -25.06 34.30
CA ARG A 108 -39.49 -25.40 34.51
C ARG A 108 -39.62 -26.65 35.40
N PRO A 109 -40.65 -26.73 36.26
CA PRO A 109 -40.93 -27.96 36.99
C PRO A 109 -41.36 -29.06 36.03
N LEU A 110 -40.99 -30.32 36.33
CA LEU A 110 -41.36 -31.49 35.52
C LEU A 110 -42.80 -31.96 35.78
N ALA A 111 -43.32 -31.69 36.97
CA ALA A 111 -44.66 -32.08 37.41
C ALA A 111 -45.33 -30.95 38.22
N ARG A 112 -46.63 -31.07 38.44
CA ARG A 112 -47.43 -30.09 39.21
C ARG A 112 -47.22 -30.31 40.72
N GLY A 113 -47.29 -29.22 41.48
CA GLY A 113 -47.16 -29.21 42.94
C GLY A 113 -47.44 -27.84 43.54
N ARG A 114 -47.25 -27.71 44.86
CA ARG A 114 -47.32 -26.44 45.60
C ARG A 114 -45.91 -25.94 45.89
N ILE A 115 -45.66 -24.65 45.72
CA ILE A 115 -44.40 -24.00 46.08
C ILE A 115 -44.40 -23.78 47.60
N GLU A 116 -43.41 -24.31 48.31
CA GLU A 116 -43.27 -24.13 49.76
C GLU A 116 -42.32 -22.99 50.11
N LYS A 117 -41.25 -22.82 49.33
CA LYS A 117 -40.17 -21.86 49.56
C LYS A 117 -39.74 -21.22 48.23
N VAL A 118 -38.97 -20.14 48.33
CA VAL A 118 -38.31 -19.46 47.20
C VAL A 118 -36.99 -18.90 47.74
N TYR A 119 -35.88 -19.29 47.11
CA TYR A 119 -34.53 -18.99 47.63
C TYR A 119 -33.84 -17.82 46.93
N VAL A 120 -34.28 -17.44 45.73
CA VAL A 120 -33.64 -16.41 44.90
C VAL A 120 -34.66 -15.42 44.35
N ARG A 121 -34.20 -14.20 44.03
CA ARG A 121 -34.99 -13.14 43.41
C ARG A 121 -34.46 -12.77 42.03
N LEU A 122 -35.29 -12.06 41.25
CA LEU A 122 -34.88 -11.54 39.95
C LEU A 122 -33.69 -10.58 40.12
N GLY A 123 -32.62 -10.82 39.35
CA GLY A 123 -31.38 -10.05 39.42
C GLY A 123 -30.28 -10.68 40.28
N ASP A 124 -30.61 -11.70 41.09
CA ASP A 124 -29.61 -12.40 41.89
C ASP A 124 -28.65 -13.19 41.00
N ARG A 125 -27.36 -13.15 41.33
CA ARG A 125 -26.35 -13.97 40.67
C ARG A 125 -26.38 -15.37 41.25
N VAL A 126 -26.68 -16.36 40.41
CA VAL A 126 -26.74 -17.77 40.78
C VAL A 126 -25.63 -18.60 40.14
N ARG A 127 -25.33 -19.76 40.72
CA ARG A 127 -24.40 -20.76 40.15
C ARG A 127 -25.13 -22.05 39.83
N ALA A 128 -24.55 -22.89 38.96
CA ALA A 128 -25.10 -24.20 38.65
C ALA A 128 -25.26 -25.05 39.92
N GLY A 129 -26.42 -25.70 40.07
CA GLY A 129 -26.75 -26.52 41.24
C GLY A 129 -27.30 -25.76 42.45
N GLN A 130 -27.39 -24.42 42.40
CA GLN A 130 -27.98 -23.64 43.48
C GLN A 130 -29.52 -23.84 43.54
N PRO A 131 -30.10 -24.08 44.73
CA PRO A 131 -31.55 -24.14 44.90
C PRO A 131 -32.22 -22.80 44.56
N LEU A 132 -33.34 -22.84 43.85
CA LEU A 132 -34.06 -21.64 43.38
C LEU A 132 -35.45 -21.49 44.03
N LEU A 133 -36.17 -22.61 44.18
CA LEU A 133 -37.53 -22.74 44.70
C LEU A 133 -37.52 -23.73 45.87
#